data_AF-A0A917CIK4-F1
#
_entry.id   AF-A0A917CIK4-F1
#
_cell.length_a   1.000
_cell.length_b   1.000
_cell.length_c   1.000
_cell.angle_alpha   90.00
_cell.angle_beta   90.00
_cell.angle_gamma   90.00
#
_symmetry.space_group_name_H-M   'P 1'
#
loop_
_entity.id
_entity.type
_entity.pdbx_description
1 polymer ?
#
loop_
_entity_poly.entity_id
_entity_poly.type
_entity_poly.pdbx_seq_one_letter_code
_entity_poly.pdbx_strand_id
1 'polypeptide(L)'
;MGTSIRSIYLAVDSDCQAEGMHLPPGKYNGVERRLVVIGHQGGAEWLEPAYTVSLTQPRLHQIGGDKWREVREVELDVTPCVTSGQIRLA
;
A
#
# COMPACT_ATOMS: atom_id res chain seq x y z
N MET A 1 -10.26 0.73 20.86
CA MET A 1 -9.88 0.89 19.44
C MET A 1 -9.22 -0.42 19.00
N GLY A 2 -9.67 -0.99 17.89
CA GLY A 2 -9.07 -2.19 17.31
C GLY A 2 -8.41 -1.87 15.97
N THR A 3 -7.42 -2.65 15.58
CA THR A 3 -6.76 -2.54 14.27
C THR A 3 -6.85 -3.88 13.58
N SER A 4 -7.39 -3.89 12.37
CA SER A 4 -7.32 -5.03 11.46
C SER A 4 -6.18 -4.79 10.47
N ILE A 5 -5.33 -5.79 10.30
CA ILE A 5 -4.21 -5.77 9.35
C ILE A 5 -4.34 -7.01 8.49
N ARG A 6 -4.40 -6.84 7.17
CA ARG A 6 -4.45 -7.95 6.22
C ARG A 6 -3.40 -7.78 5.12
N SER A 7 -2.70 -8.85 4.80
CA SER A 7 -1.87 -8.92 3.60
C SER A 7 -2.77 -9.04 2.37
N ILE A 8 -2.49 -8.25 1.34
CA ILE A 8 -3.27 -8.19 0.10
C ILE A 8 -2.34 -8.13 -1.10
N TYR A 9 -2.91 -8.39 -2.28
CA TYR A 9 -2.26 -8.05 -3.54
C TYR A 9 -2.88 -6.78 -4.11
N LEU A 10 -2.00 -5.92 -4.64
CA LEU A 10 -2.38 -4.67 -5.28
C LEU A 10 -1.97 -4.73 -6.75
N ALA A 11 -2.95 -4.58 -7.64
CA ALA A 11 -2.74 -4.43 -9.07
C ALA A 11 -2.63 -2.95 -9.42
N VAL A 12 -1.47 -2.55 -9.93
CA VAL A 12 -1.22 -1.23 -10.49
C VAL A 12 -1.58 -1.32 -11.98
N ASP A 13 -2.68 -0.69 -12.38
CA ASP A 13 -3.18 -0.73 -13.76
C ASP A 13 -2.49 0.33 -14.65
N SER A 14 -2.12 1.45 -14.04
CA SER A 14 -1.42 2.57 -14.67
C SER A 14 -0.36 3.11 -13.73
N ASP A 15 0.68 3.72 -14.27
CA ASP A 15 1.74 4.37 -13.50
C ASP A 15 1.17 5.21 -12.33
N CYS A 16 1.63 4.91 -11.12
CA CYS A 16 1.25 5.61 -9.90
C CYS A 16 2.49 6.21 -9.26
N GLN A 17 2.38 7.46 -8.78
CA GLN A 17 3.43 8.05 -7.95
C GLN A 17 3.02 7.98 -6.49
N ALA A 18 3.78 7.23 -5.69
CA ALA A 18 3.60 7.09 -4.25
C ALA A 18 4.88 7.53 -3.53
N GLU A 19 4.76 8.51 -2.63
CA GLU A 19 5.88 9.04 -1.83
C GLU A 19 7.12 9.43 -2.66
N GLY A 20 6.88 9.97 -3.87
CA GLY A 20 7.95 10.35 -4.80
C GLY A 20 8.57 9.19 -5.59
N MET A 21 8.17 7.95 -5.33
CA MET A 21 8.53 6.77 -6.12
C MET A 21 7.49 6.50 -7.20
N HIS A 22 7.97 6.16 -8.39
CA HIS A 22 7.14 5.73 -9.50
C HIS A 22 6.89 4.22 -9.42
N LEU A 23 5.65 3.79 -9.21
CA LEU A 23 5.24 2.39 -9.30
C LEU A 23 4.74 2.09 -10.73
N PRO A 24 5.47 1.29 -11.52
CA PRO A 24 5.00 0.86 -12.82
C PRO A 24 3.85 -0.15 -12.70
N PRO A 25 3.11 -0.40 -13.80
CA PRO A 25 2.08 -1.42 -13.82
C PRO A 25 2.59 -2.80 -13.41
N GLY A 26 1.78 -3.52 -12.64
CA GLY A 26 2.14 -4.84 -12.15
C GLY A 26 1.39 -5.24 -10.89
N LYS A 27 1.74 -6.42 -10.35
CA LYS A 27 1.21 -6.93 -9.09
C LYS A 27 2.21 -6.73 -7.97
N TYR A 28 1.73 -6.24 -6.84
CA TYR A 28 2.53 -5.88 -5.69
C TYR A 28 1.96 -6.51 -4.42
N ASN A 29 2.85 -6.93 -3.53
CA ASN A 29 2.47 -7.31 -2.18
C ASN A 29 2.18 -6.03 -1.40
N GLY A 30 1.08 -6.04 -0.67
CA GLY A 30 0.70 -4.91 0.16
C GLY A 30 0.03 -5.33 1.46
N VAL A 31 -0.26 -4.31 2.26
CA VAL A 31 -0.97 -4.43 3.51
C VAL A 31 -2.12 -3.45 3.50
N GLU A 32 -3.32 -3.93 3.80
CA GLU A 32 -4.42 -3.05 4.19
C GLU A 32 -4.48 -2.98 5.71
N ARG A 33 -4.49 -1.76 6.25
CA ARG A 33 -4.67 -1.47 7.67
C ARG A 33 -6.01 -0.75 7.83
N ARG A 34 -6.91 -1.30 8.63
CA ARG A 34 -8.22 -0.71 8.90
C ARG A 34 -8.45 -0.54 10.39
N LEU A 35 -8.83 0.67 10.78
CA LEU A 35 -9.11 1.00 12.18
C LEU A 35 -10.59 0.80 12.50
N VAL A 36 -10.84 0.27 13.70
CA VAL A 36 -12.18 0.11 14.29
C VAL A 36 -12.30 0.99 15.51
N VAL A 37 -13.30 1.86 15.48
CA VAL A 37 -13.74 2.62 16.64
C VAL A 37 -14.96 1.91 17.21
N ILE A 38 -14.84 1.45 18.46
CA ILE A 38 -15.97 0.86 19.21
C ILE A 38 -16.52 1.97 20.09
N GLY A 39 -17.72 2.45 19.78
CA GLY A 39 -18.39 3.49 20.55
C GLY A 39 -18.89 2.95 21.90
N HIS A 40 -19.05 3.86 22.87
CA HIS A 40 -19.54 3.53 24.22
C HIS A 40 -20.93 2.87 24.25
N GLN A 41 -21.71 2.95 23.15
CA GLN A 41 -23.03 2.31 23.01
C GLN A 41 -22.99 0.98 22.24
N GLY A 42 -21.81 0.40 22.00
CA GLY A 42 -21.65 -0.92 21.37
C GLY A 42 -21.67 -0.93 19.84
N GLY A 43 -21.80 0.23 19.18
CA GLY A 43 -21.61 0.36 17.74
C GLY A 43 -20.13 0.27 17.35
N ALA A 44 -19.81 -0.54 16.33
CA ALA A 44 -18.49 -0.57 15.72
C ALA A 44 -18.53 0.20 14.39
N GLU A 45 -17.71 1.24 14.27
CA GLU A 45 -17.50 1.98 13.03
C GLU A 45 -16.12 1.65 12.47
N TRP A 46 -16.10 1.31 11.18
CA TRP A 46 -14.88 1.02 10.46
C TRP A 46 -14.44 2.25 9.69
N LEU A 47 -13.25 2.77 10.01
CA LEU A 47 -12.65 3.87 9.27
C LEU A 47 -12.21 3.42 7.87
N GLU A 48 -11.91 4.39 7.02
CA GLU A 48 -11.31 4.16 5.72
C GLU A 48 -9.97 3.41 5.88
N PRO A 49 -9.72 2.40 5.05
CA PRO A 49 -8.47 1.65 5.09
C PRO A 49 -7.30 2.46 4.56
N ALA A 50 -6.12 2.23 5.13
CA ALA A 50 -4.85 2.66 4.59
C ALA A 50 -4.16 1.48 3.87
N TYR A 51 -3.46 1.78 2.77
CA TYR A 51 -2.84 0.79 1.90
C TYR A 51 -1.35 1.06 1.76
N THR A 52 -0.53 0.05 2.04
CA THR A 52 0.90 0.10 1.76
C THR A 52 1.32 -0.99 0.79
N VAL A 53 2.32 -0.71 -0.04
CA VAL A 53 3.04 -1.70 -0.85
C VAL A 53 4.41 -1.93 -0.23
N SER A 54 4.83 -3.19 -0.10
CA SER A 54 6.21 -3.51 0.25
C SER A 54 7.01 -3.87 -1.00
N LEU A 55 8.10 -3.12 -1.22
CA LEU A 55 9.05 -3.34 -2.30
C LEU A 55 10.35 -3.88 -1.72
N THR A 56 10.69 -5.12 -2.07
CA THR A 56 11.97 -5.73 -1.73
C THR A 56 13.09 -5.23 -2.66
N GLN A 57 14.34 -5.38 -2.24
CA GLN A 57 15.54 -4.97 -2.98
C GLN A 57 15.52 -5.39 -4.48
N PRO A 58 15.16 -6.63 -4.86
CA PRO A 58 15.09 -6.99 -6.28
C PRO A 58 14.10 -6.13 -7.07
N ARG A 59 12.96 -5.79 -6.46
CA ARG A 59 11.92 -4.96 -7.08
C ARG A 59 12.33 -3.49 -7.10
N LEU A 60 12.97 -3.00 -6.04
CA LEU A 60 13.55 -1.66 -5.99
C LEU A 60 14.61 -1.44 -7.07
N HIS A 61 15.49 -2.42 -7.30
CA HIS A 61 16.48 -2.36 -8.40
C HIS A 61 15.82 -2.28 -9.78
N GLN A 62 14.70 -3.00 -9.98
CA GLN A 62 13.96 -2.96 -11.24
C GLN A 62 13.30 -1.60 -11.49
N ILE A 63 12.80 -0.95 -10.45
CA ILE A 63 11.97 0.26 -10.56
C ILE A 63 12.80 1.54 -10.46
N GLY A 64 13.67 1.64 -9.46
CA GLY A 64 14.43 2.86 -9.14
C GLY A 64 15.92 2.79 -9.49
N GLY A 65 16.38 1.66 -10.05
CA GLY A 65 17.76 1.45 -10.45
C GLY A 65 18.76 1.60 -9.30
N ASP A 66 19.92 2.17 -9.59
CA ASP A 66 21.07 2.21 -8.68
C ASP A 66 20.85 3.04 -7.41
N LYS A 67 19.82 3.91 -7.40
CA LYS A 67 19.48 4.77 -6.26
C LYS A 67 19.05 4.00 -5.01
N TRP A 68 18.61 2.76 -5.17
CA TRP A 68 18.06 1.94 -4.08
C TRP A 68 18.92 0.70 -3.78
N ARG A 69 20.17 0.67 -4.25
CA ARG A 69 21.05 -0.51 -4.13
C ARG A 69 21.28 -0.97 -2.70
N GLU A 70 21.35 -0.04 -1.76
CA GLU A 70 21.60 -0.32 -0.35
C GLU A 70 20.32 -0.56 0.46
N VAL A 71 19.15 -0.39 -0.16
CA VAL A 71 17.85 -0.49 0.51
C VAL A 71 17.29 -1.89 0.35
N ARG A 72 17.07 -2.58 1.48
CA ARG A 72 16.58 -3.96 1.50
C ARG A 72 15.09 -4.08 1.23
N GLU A 73 14.33 -3.14 1.77
CA GLU A 73 12.87 -3.10 1.68
C GLU A 73 12.39 -1.67 1.90
N VAL A 74 11.31 -1.29 1.21
CA VAL A 74 10.59 -0.02 1.39
C VAL A 74 9.11 -0.33 1.47
N GLU A 75 8.44 0.20 2.49
CA GLU A 75 6.99 0.32 2.50
C GLU A 75 6.61 1.69 1.90
N LEU A 76 5.72 1.69 0.91
CA LEU A 76 5.18 2.90 0.30
C LEU A 76 3.71 3.06 0.65
N ASP A 77 3.29 4.23 1.09
CA ASP A 77 1.87 4.57 1.20
C ASP A 77 1.27 4.79 -0.19
N VAL A 78 0.40 3.85 -0.59
CA VAL A 78 -0.29 3.88 -1.89
C VAL A 78 -1.77 4.20 -1.73
N THR A 79 -2.23 4.57 -0.54
CA THR A 79 -3.62 4.96 -0.28
C THR A 79 -4.14 5.98 -1.30
N PRO A 80 -3.40 7.05 -1.65
CA PRO A 80 -3.88 8.01 -2.66
C PRO A 80 -4.12 7.38 -4.03
N CYS A 81 -3.27 6.43 -4.45
CA CYS A 81 -3.40 5.74 -5.72
C CYS A 81 -4.50 4.69 -5.75
N VAL A 82 -4.81 4.08 -4.60
CA VAL A 82 -5.98 3.19 -4.46
C VAL A 82 -7.26 4.03 -4.51
N THR A 83 -7.31 5.14 -3.77
CA THR A 83 -8.47 6.06 -3.75
C THR A 83 -8.72 6.73 -5.11
N SER A 84 -7.66 7.04 -5.87
CA SER A 84 -7.79 7.57 -7.23
C SER A 84 -8.18 6.53 -8.28
N GLY A 85 -8.13 5.24 -7.93
CA GLY A 85 -8.43 4.11 -8.82
C GLY A 85 -7.30 3.68 -9.75
N GLN A 86 -6.08 4.23 -9.58
CA GLN A 86 -4.88 3.81 -10.31
C GLN A 86 -4.35 2.44 -9.85
N ILE A 87 -4.64 2.09 -8.60
CA ILE A 87 -4.33 0.79 -7.99
C ILE A 87 -5.63 0.14 -7.52
N ARG A 88 -5.76 -1.16 -7.76
CA ARG A 88 -6.91 -1.97 -7.36
C ARG A 88 -6.45 -3.13 -6.49
N LEU A 89 -7.32 -3.57 -5.59
CA LEU A 89 -7.11 -4.82 -4.87
C LEU A 89 -7.30 -5.99 -5.84
N ALA A 90 -6.40 -6.97 -5.79
CA ALA A 90 -6.35 -8.13 -6.68
C ALA A 90 -6.62 -9.45 -5.95
#